data_AF-A0A839Z112-F1
#
_entry.id   AF-A0A839Z112-F1
#
_cell.length_a   1.000
_cell.length_b   1.000
_cell.length_c   1.000
_cell.angle_alpha   90.00
_cell.angle_beta   90.00
_cell.angle_gamma   90.00
#
_symmetry.space_group_name_H-M   'P 1'
#
loop_
_entity.id
_entity.type
_entity.pdbx_description
1 polymer ?
#
loop_
_entity_poly.entity_id
_entity_poly.type
_entity_poly.pdbx_seq_one_letter_code
_entity_poly.pdbx_strand_id
1 'polypeptide(L)' 'MAVRHTGRLVDSEGVESEVTVIDISSEGCRVQTDGSPMIGEHVRLRVGRMGDYPCQVRWALGNEAGLVFTGPVETLD' A
#
# COMPACT_ATOMS: atom_id res chain seq x y z
N MET A 1 6.68 9.60 8.37
CA MET A 1 6.45 9.39 9.81
C MET A 1 6.48 7.89 10.06
N ALA A 2 7.37 7.43 10.94
CA ALA A 2 7.42 6.00 11.29
C ALA A 2 6.10 5.57 11.96
N VAL A 3 5.52 4.49 11.44
CA VAL A 3 4.26 3.90 11.92
C VAL A 3 4.36 2.38 11.82
N ARG A 4 3.43 1.64 12.44
CA ARG A 4 3.25 0.21 12.17
C ARG A 4 1.77 -0.11 12.15
N HIS A 5 1.21 -0.26 10.96
CA HIS A 5 -0.20 -0.63 10.77
C HIS A 5 -0.32 -1.81 9.82
N THR A 6 -1.05 -2.84 10.23
CA THR A 6 -1.44 -3.94 9.34
C THR A 6 -2.46 -3.43 8.32
N GLY A 7 -2.28 -3.82 7.07
CA GLY A 7 -3.19 -3.53 5.97
C GLY A 7 -3.21 -4.67 4.96
N ARG A 8 -3.96 -4.45 3.88
CA ARG A 8 -3.98 -5.32 2.71
C ARG A 8 -3.61 -4.53 1.48
N LEU A 9 -2.73 -5.08 0.66
CA LEU A 9 -2.47 -4.59 -0.69
C LEU A 9 -3.29 -5.43 -1.65
N VAL A 10 -4.12 -4.77 -2.46
CA VAL A 10 -4.94 -5.39 -3.50
C VAL A 10 -4.32 -5.05 -4.84
N ASP A 11 -3.91 -6.07 -5.59
CA ASP A 11 -3.24 -5.92 -6.88
C ASP A 11 -4.23 -5.67 -8.04
N SER A 12 -3.73 -5.56 -9.27
CA SER A 12 -4.60 -5.28 -10.43
C SER A 12 -5.57 -6.42 -10.76
N GLU A 13 -5.28 -7.64 -10.30
CA GLU A 13 -6.12 -8.82 -10.46
C GLU A 13 -7.09 -9.01 -9.29
N GLY A 14 -7.06 -8.11 -8.30
CA GLY A 14 -7.90 -8.18 -7.10
C GLY A 14 -7.37 -9.14 -6.03
N VAL A 15 -6.15 -9.67 -6.18
CA VAL A 15 -5.54 -10.55 -5.18
C VAL A 15 -5.08 -9.70 -4.00
N GLU A 16 -5.44 -10.14 -2.80
CA GLU A 16 -5.07 -9.46 -1.56
C GLU A 16 -3.86 -10.10 -0.90
N SER A 17 -2.87 -9.29 -0.53
CA SER A 17 -1.71 -9.68 0.28
C SER A 17 -1.65 -8.87 1.57
N GLU A 18 -1.32 -9.52 2.69
CA GLU A 18 -1.09 -8.80 3.95
C GLU A 18 0.19 -7.96 3.88
N VAL A 19 0.11 -6.75 4.41
CA VAL A 19 1.25 -5.82 4.47
C VAL A 19 1.30 -5.12 5.81
N THR A 20 2.49 -4.67 6.21
CA THR A 20 2.68 -3.73 7.31
C THR A 20 3.12 -2.38 6.75
N VAL A 21 2.33 -1.33 6.95
CA VAL A 21 2.77 0.06 6.68
C VAL A 21 3.79 0.46 7.75
N ILE A 22 5.02 0.77 7.34
CA ILE A 22 6.15 1.08 8.24
C ILE A 22 6.56 2.55 8.25
N ASP A 23 6.24 3.30 7.20
CA ASP A 23 6.39 4.75 7.12
C ASP A 23 5.27 5.35 6.27
N ILE A 24 4.74 6.51 6.66
CA ILE A 24 3.71 7.23 5.92
C ILE A 24 4.04 8.72 5.79
N SER A 25 3.78 9.29 4.61
CA SER A 25 3.79 10.72 4.32
C SER A 25 2.46 11.15 3.69
N SER A 26 2.32 12.43 3.34
CA SER A 26 1.17 12.93 2.58
C SER A 26 1.12 12.41 1.14
N GLU A 27 2.25 11.98 0.58
CA GLU A 27 2.37 11.56 -0.83
C GLU A 27 2.37 10.05 -1.00
N GLY A 28 2.60 9.28 0.06
CA GLY A 28 2.69 7.84 -0.06
C GLY A 28 3.10 7.15 1.24
N CYS A 29 3.50 5.89 1.11
CA CYS A 29 3.94 5.11 2.25
C CYS A 29 4.94 4.04 1.84
N ARG A 30 5.68 3.57 2.83
CA ARG A 30 6.52 2.37 2.72
C ARG A 30 5.84 1.23 3.42
N VAL A 31 5.79 0.08 2.77
CA VAL A 31 5.19 -1.15 3.28
C VAL A 31 6.22 -2.27 3.34
N GLN A 32 6.05 -3.18 4.29
CA GLN A 32 6.71 -4.46 4.36
C GLN A 32 5.72 -5.56 3.99
N THR A 33 6.10 -6.50 3.14
CA THR A 33 5.25 -7.60 2.65
C THR A 33 6.09 -8.80 2.20
N ASP A 34 5.54 -10.01 2.37
CA ASP A 34 6.11 -11.23 1.77
C ASP A 34 5.63 -11.45 0.32
N GLY A 35 4.73 -10.58 -0.17
CA GLY A 35 4.31 -10.54 -1.57
C GLY A 35 5.41 -9.97 -2.47
N SER A 36 5.15 -9.97 -3.78
CA SER A 36 6.05 -9.41 -4.79
C SER A 36 5.35 -8.30 -5.60
N PRO A 37 5.14 -7.10 -5.03
CA PRO A 37 4.50 -6.00 -5.74
C PRO A 37 5.29 -5.63 -7.00
N MET A 38 4.62 -5.47 -8.14
CA MET A 38 5.30 -5.14 -9.39
C MET A 38 5.51 -3.62 -9.49
N ILE A 39 6.73 -3.18 -9.78
CA ILE A 39 7.02 -1.75 -9.98
C ILE A 39 6.18 -1.22 -11.15
N GLY A 40 5.49 -0.09 -10.92
CA GLY A 40 4.60 0.55 -11.89
C GLY A 40 3.14 0.09 -11.79
N GLU A 41 2.87 -1.00 -11.05
CA GLU A 41 1.53 -1.53 -10.85
C GLU A 41 0.65 -0.57 -10.04
N HIS A 42 -0.61 -0.44 -10.46
CA HIS A 42 -1.63 0.26 -9.70
C HIS A 42 -2.30 -0.71 -8.74
N VAL A 43 -2.28 -0.35 -7.47
CA VAL A 43 -2.71 -1.20 -6.36
C VAL A 43 -3.61 -0.39 -5.44
N ARG A 44 -4.36 -1.07 -4.58
CA ARG A 44 -5.14 -0.46 -3.51
C ARG A 44 -4.59 -0.86 -2.15
N LEU A 45 -4.22 0.11 -1.32
CA LEU A 45 -3.81 -0.13 0.06
C LEU A 45 -5.02 0.07 0.99
N ARG A 46 -5.49 -1.00 1.62
CA ARG A 46 -6.55 -0.97 2.62
C ARG A 46 -5.96 -1.03 4.02
N VAL A 47 -6.21 -0.01 4.84
CA VAL A 47 -5.71 0.04 6.22
C VAL A 47 -6.90 0.08 7.18
N GLY A 48 -7.45 -1.10 7.50
CA GLY A 48 -8.59 -1.21 8.42
C GLY A 48 -9.74 -0.25 8.09
N ARG A 49 -10.18 0.54 9.08
CA ARG A 49 -11.20 1.59 8.91
C ARG A 49 -10.64 2.96 8.46
N MET A 50 -9.33 3.08 8.23
CA MET A 50 -8.71 4.35 7.83
C MET A 50 -9.03 4.70 6.38
N GLY A 51 -9.23 3.69 5.54
CA GLY A 51 -9.66 3.86 4.16
C GLY A 51 -9.01 2.89 3.19
N ASP A 52 -9.41 3.05 1.94
CA ASP A 52 -8.90 2.38 0.75
C ASP A 52 -8.18 3.42 -0.12
N TYR A 53 -6.86 3.29 -0.22
CA TYR A 53 -5.97 4.26 -0.84
C TYR A 53 -5.56 3.76 -2.23
N PRO A 54 -5.93 4.46 -3.33
CA PRO A 54 -5.39 4.16 -4.64
C PRO A 54 -3.89 4.55 -4.69
N CYS A 55 -3.07 3.62 -5.15
CA CYS A 55 -1.62 3.73 -5.11
C CYS A 55 -0.97 3.26 -6.42
N GLN A 56 0.30 3.64 -6.63
CA GLN A 56 1.21 2.99 -7.57
C GLN A 56 2.47 2.53 -6.86
N VAL A 57 2.94 1.32 -7.16
CA VAL A 57 4.24 0.81 -6.68
C VAL A 57 5.37 1.57 -7.39
N ARG A 58 6.22 2.27 -6.64
CA ARG A 58 7.33 3.09 -7.17
C ARG A 58 8.66 2.37 -7.12
N TRP A 59 8.85 1.50 -6.15
CA TRP A 59 10.02 0.65 -6.01
C TRP A 59 9.67 -0.58 -5.16
N ALA A 60 10.44 -1.65 -5.35
CA ALA A 60 10.40 -2.85 -4.53
C ALA A 60 11.85 -3.30 -4.26
N LEU A 61 12.16 -3.61 -3.00
CA LEU A 61 13.48 -4.06 -2.58
C LEU A 61 13.36 -5.04 -1.41
N GLY A 62 13.72 -6.30 -1.66
CA GLY A 62 13.54 -7.36 -0.66
C GLY A 62 12.07 -7.53 -0.30
N ASN A 63 11.75 -7.42 0.99
CA ASN A 63 10.38 -7.49 1.51
C ASN A 63 9.75 -6.11 1.74
N GLU A 64 10.32 -5.04 1.18
CA GLU A 64 9.78 -3.69 1.27
C GLU A 64 9.38 -3.16 -0.11
N ALA A 65 8.34 -2.32 -0.12
CA ALA A 65 7.92 -1.58 -1.30
C ALA A 65 7.51 -0.15 -0.94
N GLY A 66 7.73 0.76 -1.88
CA GLY A 66 7.27 2.15 -1.79
C GLY A 66 6.05 2.37 -2.65
N LEU A 67 5.00 2.92 -2.07
CA LEU A 67 3.76 3.27 -2.73
C LEU A 67 3.64 4.80 -2.79
N VAL A 68 3.20 5.33 -3.93
CA VAL A 68 2.74 6.73 -4.05
C VAL A 68 1.21 6.73 -4.12
N PHE A 69 0.55 7.63 -3.40
CA PHE A 69 -0.89 7.83 -3.49
C PHE A 69 -1.23 8.53 -4.81
N THR A 70 -2.21 7.98 -5.54
CA THR A 70 -2.57 8.45 -6.89
C THR A 70 -3.92 9.15 -6.96
N GLY A 71 -4.65 9.20 -5.85
CA GLY A 71 -5.98 9.78 -5.79
C GLY A 71 -6.50 9.99 -4.36
N PRO A 72 -7.75 10.47 -4.23
CA PRO A 72 -8.39 10.62 -2.93
C PRO A 72 -8.55 9.25 -2.24
N VAL A 73 -8.50 9.25 -0.90
CA VAL A 73 -8.84 8.07 -0.10
C VAL A 73 -10.34 7.80 -0.19
N GLU A 74 -10.71 6.54 -0.42
CA GLU A 74 -12.10 6.08 -0.31
C GLU A 74 -12.34 5.62 1.12
N THR A 75 -13.38 6.13 1.76
CA THR A 75 -13.78 5.65 3.10
C THR A 75 -14.62 4.39 2.93
N LEU A 76 -14.31 3.36 3.71
CA LEU A 76 -15.14 2.15 3.77
C LEU A 76 -16.25 2.41 4.80
N ASP A 77 -17.47 2.65 4.33
CA ASP A 77 -18.68 2.82 5.14
C ASP A 77 -19.02 1.57 5.97
#